data_AF-A0A3S4BHV8-F1
#
_entry.id   AF-A0A3S4BHV8-F1
#
_cell.length_a   1.000
_cell.length_b   1.000
_cell.length_c   1.000
_cell.angle_alpha   90.00
_cell.angle_beta   90.00
_cell.angle_gamma   90.00
#
_symmetry.space_group_name_H-M   'P 1'
#
loop_
_entity.id
_entity.type
_entity.pdbx_description
1 polymer ?
#
loop_
_entity_poly.entity_id
_entity_poly.type
_entity_poly.pdbx_seq_one_letter_code
_entity_poly.pdbx_strand_id
1 'polypeptide(L)'
;MADSSERETGTTKVSVVLTDPIRGALTREAEDLGRDLPEHLQRVLAEHVLRNKLIPDDEAQRLRKLWSMTERVAEEAKKICRDGGFTSGITLSAIHACMKDPAWVEDYRTWVKDDIYKHGNPLKKLINPGFGARVKAAIKGRVEKDDENKARTVKVAGEIIQSYTPMIGFDPKAVA
;
A
#
# COMPACT_ATOMS: atom_id res chain seq x y z
N MET A 1 16.00 33.52 12.80
CA MET A 1 15.33 32.78 11.71
C MET A 1 15.29 31.34 12.14
N ALA A 2 14.15 30.91 12.69
CA ALA A 2 14.02 29.62 13.36
C ALA A 2 13.87 28.51 12.33
N ASP A 3 14.83 27.59 12.39
CA ASP A 3 14.75 26.15 12.18
C ASP A 3 13.66 25.66 11.22
N SER A 4 14.07 25.38 9.99
CA SER A 4 13.37 24.51 9.06
C SER A 4 13.26 23.14 9.70
N SER A 5 12.18 22.92 10.44
CA SER A 5 11.88 21.65 11.08
C SER A 5 12.15 20.51 10.10
N GLU A 6 13.01 19.59 10.51
CA GLU A 6 12.98 18.24 10.00
C GLU A 6 11.51 17.82 10.04
N ARG A 7 10.85 17.77 8.88
CA ARG A 7 9.50 17.24 8.79
C ARG A 7 9.63 15.78 9.17
N GLU A 8 9.32 15.47 10.43
CA GLU A 8 9.29 14.10 10.93
C GLU A 8 8.30 13.30 10.08
N THR A 9 8.82 12.58 9.09
CA THR A 9 8.06 11.55 8.38
C THR A 9 7.99 10.34 9.30
N GLY A 10 7.22 10.48 10.37
CA GLY A 10 6.99 9.46 11.39
C GLY A 10 5.55 8.96 11.34
N THR A 11 5.36 7.68 11.65
CA THR A 11 4.03 7.12 11.91
C THR A 11 3.74 7.22 13.40
N THR A 12 2.71 7.96 13.78
CA THR A 12 2.25 8.05 15.18
C THR A 12 1.06 7.13 15.40
N LYS A 13 1.14 6.27 16.42
CA LYS A 13 0.01 5.43 16.83
C LYS A 13 -0.98 6.25 17.66
N VAL A 14 -2.24 6.25 17.26
CA VAL A 14 -3.35 6.87 18.00
C VAL A 14 -4.35 5.78 18.39
N SER A 15 -4.80 5.80 19.64
CA SER A 15 -5.86 4.89 20.14
C SER A 15 -7.18 5.64 20.21
N VAL A 16 -8.22 5.10 19.58
CA VAL A 16 -9.58 5.68 19.55
C VAL A 16 -10.57 4.65 20.07
N VAL A 17 -11.51 5.08 20.92
CA VAL A 17 -12.62 4.24 21.38
C VAL A 17 -13.81 4.46 20.45
N LEU A 18 -14.33 3.38 19.87
CA LEU A 18 -15.53 3.38 19.03
C LEU A 18 -16.62 2.58 19.73
N THR A 19 -17.86 3.06 19.68
CA THR A 19 -19.01 2.25 20.11
C THR A 19 -19.22 1.09 19.14
N ASP A 20 -19.78 -0.03 19.62
CA ASP A 20 -19.99 -1.23 18.79
C ASP A 20 -20.76 -0.96 17.48
N PRO A 21 -21.84 -0.14 17.46
CA PRO A 21 -22.53 0.17 16.22
C PRO A 21 -21.64 0.90 15.20
N ILE A 22 -20.81 1.84 15.65
CA ILE A 22 -19.91 2.60 14.79
C ILE A 22 -18.80 1.68 14.25
N ARG A 23 -18.17 0.89 15.12
CA ARG A 23 -17.16 -0.09 14.72
C ARG A 23 -17.72 -1.06 13.67
N GLY A 24 -18.92 -1.61 13.92
CA GLY A 24 -19.56 -2.55 13.00
C GLY A 24 -19.94 -1.95 11.65
N ALA A 25 -20.31 -0.68 11.59
CA ALA A 25 -20.55 0.03 10.33
C ALA A 25 -19.25 0.23 9.54
N LEU A 26 -18.19 0.73 10.19
CA LEU A 26 -16.90 0.99 9.56
C LEU A 26 -16.20 -0.30 9.09
N THR A 27 -16.34 -1.41 9.82
CA THR A 27 -15.82 -2.71 9.37
C THR A 27 -16.50 -3.18 8.09
N ARG A 28 -17.83 -3.08 8.00
CA ARG A 28 -18.56 -3.49 6.79
C ARG A 28 -18.19 -2.64 5.57
N GLU A 29 -18.11 -1.32 5.75
CA GLU A 29 -17.67 -0.43 4.68
C GLU A 29 -16.23 -0.74 4.23
N ALA A 30 -15.33 -1.03 5.18
CA ALA A 30 -13.97 -1.45 4.86
C ALA A 30 -13.96 -2.74 4.03
N GLU A 31 -14.75 -3.75 4.41
CA GLU A 31 -14.88 -5.01 3.68
C GLU A 31 -15.43 -4.83 2.26
N ASP A 32 -16.47 -3.99 2.11
CA ASP A 32 -17.07 -3.65 0.81
C ASP A 32 -16.07 -2.95 -0.11
N LEU A 33 -15.17 -2.14 0.46
CA LEU A 33 -14.09 -1.45 -0.25
C LEU A 33 -12.81 -2.30 -0.39
N GLY A 34 -12.80 -3.54 0.13
CA GLY A 34 -11.64 -4.42 0.09
C GLY A 34 -10.44 -3.88 0.87
N ARG A 35 -10.69 -3.33 2.06
CA ARG A 35 -9.72 -2.79 3.04
C ARG A 35 -9.90 -3.46 4.39
N ASP A 36 -8.88 -3.38 5.25
CA ASP A 36 -9.07 -3.67 6.67
C ASP A 36 -9.53 -2.41 7.44
N LEU A 37 -10.05 -2.62 8.66
CA LEU A 37 -10.57 -1.50 9.47
C LEU A 37 -9.50 -0.44 9.77
N PRO A 38 -8.25 -0.78 10.18
CA PRO A 38 -7.19 0.21 10.37
C PRO A 38 -6.89 1.04 9.12
N GLU A 39 -6.74 0.42 7.96
CA GLU A 39 -6.52 1.11 6.67
C GLU A 39 -7.69 2.05 6.36
N HIS A 40 -8.91 1.56 6.55
CA HIS A 40 -10.12 2.35 6.30
C HIS A 40 -10.22 3.57 7.23
N LEU A 41 -9.96 3.40 8.52
CA LEU A 41 -9.91 4.51 9.48
C LEU A 41 -8.87 5.55 9.10
N GLN A 42 -7.66 5.10 8.73
CA GLN A 42 -6.61 6.01 8.27
C GLN A 42 -7.05 6.77 7.02
N ARG A 43 -7.74 6.10 6.08
CA ARG A 43 -8.27 6.74 4.87
C ARG A 43 -9.33 7.79 5.17
N VAL A 44 -10.30 7.47 6.02
CA VAL A 44 -11.36 8.41 6.44
C VAL A 44 -10.78 9.66 7.09
N LEU A 45 -9.84 9.47 8.03
CA LEU A 45 -9.17 10.59 8.71
C LEU A 45 -8.36 11.43 7.73
N ALA A 46 -7.61 10.79 6.83
CA ALA A 46 -6.80 11.50 5.85
C ALA A 46 -7.69 12.26 4.85
N GLU A 47 -8.79 11.68 4.37
CA GLU A 47 -9.75 12.38 3.51
C GLU A 47 -10.40 13.58 4.21
N HIS A 48 -10.71 13.45 5.51
CA HIS A 48 -11.18 14.59 6.31
C HIS A 48 -10.13 15.71 6.36
N VAL A 49 -8.87 15.39 6.62
CA VAL A 49 -7.76 16.35 6.64
C VAL A 49 -7.58 17.03 5.28
N LEU A 50 -7.62 16.28 4.18
CA LEU A 50 -7.46 16.79 2.82
C LEU A 50 -8.62 17.68 2.39
N ARG A 51 -9.86 17.27 2.65
CA ARG A 51 -11.07 18.01 2.29
C ARG A 51 -11.15 19.35 3.01
N ASN A 52 -10.73 19.38 4.28
CA ASN A 52 -10.73 20.58 5.10
C ASN A 52 -9.43 21.39 5.01
N LYS A 53 -8.49 21.03 4.11
CA LYS A 53 -7.20 21.71 3.90
C LYS A 53 -6.41 21.92 5.20
N LEU A 54 -6.41 20.91 6.07
CA LEU A 54 -5.74 20.97 7.39
C LEU A 54 -4.23 20.70 7.32
N ILE A 55 -3.70 20.43 6.12
CA ILE A 55 -2.28 20.28 5.84
C ILE A 55 -1.91 21.06 4.56
N PRO A 56 -0.62 21.42 4.39
CA PRO A 56 -0.13 22.05 3.17
C PRO A 56 -0.47 21.28 1.89
N ASP A 57 -0.70 22.00 0.79
CA ASP A 57 -1.12 21.43 -0.49
C ASP A 57 -0.08 20.48 -1.11
N ASP A 58 1.22 20.71 -0.88
CA ASP A 58 2.30 19.83 -1.32
C ASP A 58 2.21 18.45 -0.62
N GLU A 59 1.95 18.44 0.68
CA GLU A 59 1.76 17.20 1.44
C GLU A 59 0.46 16.50 1.06
N ALA A 60 -0.60 17.27 0.80
CA ALA A 60 -1.87 16.75 0.31
C ALA A 60 -1.72 16.05 -1.05
N GLN A 61 -1.02 16.67 -2.00
CA GLN A 61 -0.72 16.06 -3.31
C GLN A 61 0.13 14.81 -3.16
N ARG A 62 1.13 14.86 -2.28
CA ARG A 62 2.00 13.72 -1.98
C ARG A 62 1.22 12.50 -1.47
N LEU A 63 0.30 12.68 -0.52
CA LEU A 63 -0.57 11.60 -0.03
C LEU A 63 -1.49 11.03 -1.11
N ARG A 64 -2.12 11.89 -1.92
CA ARG A 64 -2.96 11.43 -3.04
C ARG A 64 -2.15 10.59 -4.03
N LYS A 65 -0.91 10.99 -4.30
CA LYS A 65 0.00 10.29 -5.19
C LYS A 65 0.41 8.92 -4.64
N LEU A 66 0.74 8.84 -3.34
CA LEU A 66 1.00 7.58 -2.64
C LEU A 66 -0.15 6.59 -2.81
N TRP A 67 -1.38 7.06 -2.56
CA TRP A 67 -2.57 6.22 -2.67
C TRP A 67 -2.85 5.80 -4.10
N SER A 68 -2.71 6.71 -5.06
CA SER A 68 -2.88 6.39 -6.48
C SER A 68 -1.89 5.32 -6.94
N MET A 69 -0.60 5.44 -6.60
CA MET A 69 0.40 4.42 -6.93
C MET A 69 0.07 3.07 -6.31
N THR A 70 -0.32 3.07 -5.03
CA THR A 70 -0.68 1.84 -4.29
C THR A 70 -1.91 1.16 -4.88
N GLU A 71 -2.94 1.93 -5.23
CA GLU A 71 -4.15 1.42 -5.87
C GLU A 71 -3.85 0.80 -7.23
N ARG A 72 -3.01 1.46 -8.03
CA ARG A 72 -2.61 0.96 -9.36
C ARG A 72 -1.88 -0.39 -9.27
N VAL A 73 -1.02 -0.58 -8.27
CA VAL A 73 -0.37 -1.88 -8.03
C VAL A 73 -1.41 -2.96 -7.69
N ALA A 74 -2.43 -2.64 -6.88
CA ALA A 74 -3.52 -3.57 -6.60
C ALA A 74 -4.36 -3.91 -7.83
N GLU A 75 -4.67 -2.93 -8.68
CA GLU A 75 -5.43 -3.17 -9.91
C GLU A 75 -4.65 -4.04 -10.91
N GLU A 76 -3.34 -3.83 -11.05
CA GLU A 76 -2.51 -4.75 -11.85
C GLU A 76 -2.49 -6.16 -11.26
N ALA A 77 -2.44 -6.31 -9.93
CA ALA A 77 -2.54 -7.63 -9.30
C ALA A 77 -3.89 -8.32 -9.58
N LYS A 78 -5.01 -7.59 -9.46
CA LYS A 78 -6.35 -8.12 -9.82
C LYS A 78 -6.40 -8.56 -11.27
N LYS A 79 -5.87 -7.73 -12.18
CA LYS A 79 -5.81 -8.05 -13.61
C LYS A 79 -5.00 -9.31 -13.89
N ILE A 80 -3.79 -9.41 -13.34
CA ILE A 80 -2.95 -10.61 -13.46
C ILE A 80 -3.69 -11.86 -12.96
N CYS A 81 -4.39 -11.76 -11.82
CA CYS A 81 -5.19 -12.85 -11.29
C CYS A 81 -6.36 -13.25 -12.21
N ARG A 82 -7.11 -12.28 -12.75
CA ARG A 82 -8.20 -12.54 -13.72
C ARG A 82 -7.70 -13.25 -14.96
N ASP A 83 -6.53 -12.87 -15.45
CA ASP A 83 -5.93 -13.41 -16.67
C ASP A 83 -5.25 -14.78 -16.45
N GLY A 84 -5.37 -15.36 -15.25
CA GLY A 84 -4.80 -16.67 -14.89
C GLY A 84 -3.29 -16.63 -14.60
N GLY A 85 -2.69 -15.44 -14.49
CA GLY A 85 -1.26 -15.24 -14.26
C GLY A 85 -0.82 -15.21 -12.80
N PHE A 86 -1.66 -15.70 -11.87
CA PHE A 86 -1.32 -15.69 -10.45
C PHE A 86 -0.04 -16.48 -10.16
N THR A 87 0.89 -15.87 -9.42
CA THR A 87 2.10 -16.51 -8.90
C THR A 87 2.28 -16.18 -7.42
N SER A 88 3.15 -16.93 -6.74
CA SER A 88 3.50 -16.60 -5.35
C SER A 88 4.10 -15.21 -5.20
N GLY A 89 4.75 -14.70 -6.25
CA GLY A 89 5.28 -13.35 -6.37
C GLY A 89 4.33 -12.33 -6.97
N ILE A 90 3.01 -12.47 -6.79
CA ILE A 90 2.00 -11.59 -7.41
C ILE A 90 2.24 -10.10 -7.13
N THR A 91 2.69 -9.73 -5.93
CA THR A 91 3.02 -8.33 -5.59
C THR A 91 4.16 -7.80 -6.46
N LEU A 92 5.23 -8.59 -6.64
CA LEU A 92 6.35 -8.19 -7.49
C LEU A 92 5.92 -8.11 -8.96
N SER A 93 5.12 -9.08 -9.42
CA SER A 93 4.59 -9.12 -10.78
C SER A 93 3.72 -7.89 -11.09
N ALA A 94 2.89 -7.47 -10.13
CA ALA A 94 2.06 -6.28 -10.25
C ALA A 94 2.89 -4.99 -10.26
N ILE A 95 3.94 -4.90 -9.43
CA ILE A 95 4.90 -3.79 -9.48
C ILE A 95 5.59 -3.75 -10.85
N HIS A 96 6.04 -4.88 -11.38
CA HIS A 96 6.63 -4.95 -12.73
C HIS A 96 5.66 -4.51 -13.81
N ALA A 97 4.37 -4.83 -13.68
CA ALA A 97 3.34 -4.33 -14.60
C ALA A 97 3.21 -2.80 -14.51
N CYS A 98 3.17 -2.22 -13.31
CA CYS A 98 3.16 -0.76 -13.14
C CYS A 98 4.42 -0.10 -13.67
N MET A 99 5.60 -0.73 -13.52
CA MET A 99 6.88 -0.21 -14.03
C MET A 99 6.94 -0.11 -15.57
N LYS A 100 6.01 -0.74 -16.29
CA LYS A 100 5.86 -0.56 -17.74
C LYS A 100 5.17 0.76 -18.11
N ASP A 101 4.51 1.43 -17.17
CA ASP A 101 3.95 2.76 -17.37
C ASP A 101 4.96 3.85 -16.94
N PRO A 102 5.47 4.67 -17.88
CA PRO A 102 6.37 5.76 -17.57
C PRO A 102 5.82 6.76 -16.54
N ALA A 103 4.50 7.00 -16.53
CA ALA A 103 3.91 7.94 -15.57
C ALA A 103 3.97 7.38 -14.14
N TRP A 104 3.69 6.09 -13.94
CA TRP A 104 3.86 5.44 -12.64
C TRP A 104 5.32 5.48 -12.17
N VAL A 105 6.27 5.22 -13.08
CA VAL A 105 7.71 5.27 -12.75
C VAL A 105 8.13 6.66 -12.31
N GLU A 106 7.68 7.70 -13.02
CA GLU A 106 7.99 9.09 -12.66
C GLU A 106 7.34 9.50 -11.33
N ASP A 107 6.12 9.02 -11.08
CA ASP A 107 5.43 9.22 -9.82
C ASP A 107 6.21 8.61 -8.64
N TYR A 108 6.69 7.37 -8.82
CA TYR A 108 7.50 6.67 -7.83
C TYR A 108 8.86 7.36 -7.64
N ARG A 109 9.53 7.79 -8.71
CA ARG A 109 10.78 8.56 -8.66
C ARG A 109 10.62 9.87 -7.89
N THR A 110 9.56 10.62 -8.19
CA THR A 110 9.21 11.85 -7.48
C THR A 110 9.00 11.60 -5.99
N TRP A 111 8.37 10.48 -5.64
CA TRP A 111 8.17 10.10 -4.24
C TRP A 111 9.48 9.78 -3.52
N VAL A 112 10.35 8.95 -4.12
CA VAL A 112 11.58 8.50 -3.46
C VAL A 112 12.69 9.55 -3.45
N LYS A 113 12.60 10.57 -4.32
CA LYS A 113 13.56 11.69 -4.43
C LYS A 113 15.02 11.23 -4.62
N ASP A 114 15.21 10.09 -5.26
CA ASP A 114 16.50 9.43 -5.43
C ASP A 114 16.39 8.39 -6.56
N ASP A 115 17.46 7.64 -6.81
CA ASP A 115 17.40 6.43 -7.61
C ASP A 115 16.42 5.40 -6.99
N ILE A 116 15.45 4.97 -7.80
CA ILE A 116 14.40 4.03 -7.43
C ILE A 116 14.95 2.63 -7.08
N TYR A 117 16.15 2.29 -7.56
CA TYR A 117 16.83 1.01 -7.26
C TYR A 117 17.76 1.10 -6.06
N LYS A 118 18.05 2.30 -5.55
CA LYS A 118 18.93 2.49 -4.40
C LYS A 118 18.40 1.75 -3.17
N HIS A 119 19.30 0.99 -2.54
CA HIS A 119 19.02 0.30 -1.28
C HIS A 119 19.05 1.29 -0.11
N GLY A 120 18.19 1.06 0.89
CA GLY A 120 18.23 1.82 2.16
C GLY A 120 17.53 3.18 2.13
N ASN A 121 16.93 3.61 1.01
CA ASN A 121 16.18 4.86 0.96
C ASN A 121 14.99 4.84 1.96
N PRO A 122 14.90 5.78 2.92
CA PRO A 122 13.85 5.80 3.94
C PRO A 122 12.45 6.03 3.35
N LEU A 123 12.31 6.78 2.25
CA LEU A 123 11.02 7.03 1.60
C LEU A 123 10.45 5.77 0.95
N LYS A 124 11.33 4.84 0.51
CA LYS A 124 10.90 3.51 0.04
C LYS A 124 10.30 2.68 1.17
N LYS A 125 10.77 2.83 2.42
CA LYS A 125 10.21 2.13 3.59
C LYS A 125 8.78 2.58 3.92
N LEU A 126 8.38 3.78 3.50
CA LEU A 126 7.03 4.30 3.71
C LEU A 126 6.02 3.82 2.67
N ILE A 127 6.45 3.65 1.41
CA ILE A 127 5.56 3.30 0.30
C ILE A 127 5.52 1.79 0.01
N ASN A 128 6.67 1.11 0.01
CA ASN A 128 6.76 -0.28 -0.45
C ASN A 128 5.93 -1.27 0.37
N PRO A 129 5.85 -1.16 1.72
CA PRO A 129 4.97 -2.04 2.49
C PRO A 129 3.48 -1.87 2.12
N GLY A 130 3.08 -0.64 1.73
CA GLY A 130 1.72 -0.33 1.30
C GLY A 130 1.31 -1.11 0.04
N PHE A 131 2.24 -1.33 -0.89
CA PHE A 131 1.97 -2.14 -2.09
C PHE A 131 1.57 -3.58 -1.74
N GLY A 132 2.35 -4.25 -0.89
CA GLY A 132 2.05 -5.62 -0.49
C GLY A 132 0.75 -5.75 0.31
N ALA A 133 0.51 -4.82 1.24
CA ALA A 133 -0.73 -4.78 2.02
C ALA A 133 -1.96 -4.58 1.11
N ARG A 134 -1.89 -3.60 0.20
CA ARG A 134 -2.99 -3.29 -0.71
C ARG A 134 -3.26 -4.44 -1.69
N VAL A 135 -2.22 -5.04 -2.28
CA VAL A 135 -2.38 -6.23 -3.16
C VAL A 135 -3.07 -7.36 -2.41
N LYS A 136 -2.62 -7.67 -1.19
CA LYS A 136 -3.24 -8.71 -0.36
C LYS A 136 -4.73 -8.43 -0.13
N ALA A 137 -5.08 -7.20 0.26
CA ALA A 137 -6.47 -6.82 0.51
C ALA A 137 -7.31 -6.89 -0.78
N ALA A 138 -6.79 -6.35 -1.88
CA ALA A 138 -7.44 -6.26 -3.17
C ALA A 138 -7.84 -7.62 -3.76
N ILE A 139 -6.99 -8.65 -3.62
CA ILE A 139 -7.25 -10.01 -4.14
C ILE A 139 -7.80 -10.95 -3.06
N LYS A 140 -8.00 -10.47 -1.83
CA LYS A 140 -8.22 -11.29 -0.62
C LYS A 140 -7.19 -12.43 -0.51
N GLY A 141 -5.92 -12.06 -0.68
CA GLY A 141 -4.78 -12.96 -0.77
C GLY A 141 -4.50 -13.70 0.54
N ARG A 142 -4.22 -15.00 0.42
CA ARG A 142 -3.69 -15.83 1.50
C ARG A 142 -2.17 -15.84 1.43
N VAL A 143 -1.51 -15.44 2.51
CA VAL A 143 -0.04 -15.40 2.60
C VAL A 143 0.50 -16.79 2.92
N GLU A 144 1.69 -17.10 2.41
CA GLU A 144 2.46 -18.24 2.88
C GLU A 144 2.96 -17.97 4.30
N LYS A 145 2.90 -19.00 5.14
CA LYS A 145 3.40 -18.94 6.51
C LYS A 145 4.56 -19.90 6.74
N ASP A 146 5.42 -19.57 7.68
CA ASP A 146 6.45 -20.49 8.17
C ASP A 146 5.89 -21.45 9.24
N ASP A 147 6.77 -22.31 9.75
CA ASP A 147 6.42 -23.33 10.73
C ASP A 147 6.03 -22.72 12.10
N GLU A 148 6.36 -21.44 12.32
CA GLU A 148 5.94 -20.65 13.49
C GLU A 148 4.64 -19.86 13.24
N ASN A 149 3.94 -20.13 12.12
CA ASN A 149 2.71 -19.45 11.72
C ASN A 149 2.88 -17.93 11.46
N LYS A 150 4.10 -17.47 11.21
CA LYS A 150 4.42 -16.10 10.78
C LYS A 150 4.45 -16.00 9.26
N ALA A 151 4.18 -14.80 8.73
CA ALA A 151 4.24 -14.59 7.28
C ALA A 151 5.68 -14.75 6.76
N ARG A 152 5.87 -15.58 5.73
CA ARG A 152 7.18 -15.72 5.08
C ARG A 152 7.56 -14.42 4.35
N THR A 153 8.87 -14.27 4.12
CA THR A 153 9.43 -13.16 3.34
C THR A 153 10.42 -13.72 2.33
N VAL A 154 10.23 -13.39 1.04
CA VAL A 154 11.15 -13.72 -0.04
C VAL A 154 11.98 -12.48 -0.37
N LYS A 155 13.32 -12.61 -0.37
CA LYS A 155 14.24 -11.54 -0.76
C LYS A 155 14.42 -11.52 -2.27
N VAL A 156 14.54 -10.31 -2.83
CA VAL A 156 14.80 -10.10 -4.26
C VAL A 156 15.92 -9.08 -4.46
N ALA A 157 16.69 -9.23 -5.53
CA ALA A 157 17.83 -8.38 -5.86
C ALA A 157 17.58 -7.66 -7.18
N GLY A 158 18.10 -6.43 -7.31
CA GLY A 158 17.91 -5.61 -8.54
C GLY A 158 16.51 -5.01 -8.69
N GLU A 159 15.66 -5.11 -7.67
CA GLU A 159 14.26 -4.70 -7.71
C GLU A 159 13.99 -3.41 -6.91
N ILE A 160 12.90 -2.71 -7.22
CA ILE A 160 12.51 -1.50 -6.46
C ILE A 160 12.06 -1.84 -5.03
N ILE A 161 11.63 -3.08 -4.79
CA ILE A 161 11.41 -3.66 -3.47
C ILE A 161 12.56 -4.62 -3.12
N GLN A 162 12.88 -4.79 -1.83
CA GLN A 162 13.94 -5.71 -1.41
C GLN A 162 13.40 -7.09 -1.02
N SER A 163 12.10 -7.16 -0.77
CA SER A 163 11.41 -8.38 -0.44
C SER A 163 9.91 -8.25 -0.68
N TYR A 164 9.23 -9.38 -0.74
CA TYR A 164 7.78 -9.47 -0.72
C TYR A 164 7.32 -10.65 0.15
N THR A 165 6.07 -10.60 0.61
CA THR A 165 5.42 -11.74 1.24
C THR A 165 4.76 -12.60 0.16
N PRO A 166 5.14 -13.88 0.03
CA PRO A 166 4.55 -14.75 -0.99
C PRO A 166 3.08 -15.05 -0.69
N MET A 167 2.29 -15.18 -1.76
CA MET A 167 0.87 -15.54 -1.70
C MET A 167 0.67 -16.99 -2.15
N ILE A 168 -0.21 -17.73 -1.46
CA ILE A 168 -0.57 -19.13 -1.78
C ILE A 168 -1.97 -19.26 -2.39
N GLY A 169 -2.69 -18.14 -2.52
CA GLY A 169 -3.97 -18.09 -3.21
C GLY A 169 -4.67 -16.76 -3.06
N PHE A 170 -5.78 -16.61 -3.76
CA PHE A 170 -6.64 -15.43 -3.76
C PHE A 170 -8.10 -15.86 -3.83
N ASP A 171 -9.04 -14.92 -3.63
CA ASP A 171 -10.47 -15.15 -3.84
C ASP A 171 -10.84 -14.77 -5.28
N PRO A 172 -11.26 -15.72 -6.14
CA PRO A 172 -11.68 -15.42 -7.50
C PRO A 172 -12.80 -14.37 -7.58
N LYS A 173 -13.68 -14.29 -6.57
CA LYS A 173 -14.76 -13.30 -6.53
C LYS A 173 -14.25 -11.88 -6.25
N ALA A 174 -13.08 -11.74 -5.63
CA ALA A 174 -12.49 -10.44 -5.33
C ALA A 174 -11.82 -9.79 -6.56
N VAL A 175 -11.54 -10.59 -7.59
CA VAL A 175 -10.90 -10.11 -8.82
C VAL A 175 -11.85 -10.10 -10.01
N ALA A 176 -13.02 -10.75 -9.91
CA ALA A 176 -14.05 -10.83 -10.95
C ALA A 176 -14.56 -9.45 -11.40
#